data_AF-A0AAW2SX78-F1
#
_entry.id   AF-A0AAW2SX78-F1
#
_cell.length_a   1.000
_cell.length_b   1.000
_cell.length_c   1.000
_cell.angle_alpha   90.00
_cell.angle_beta   90.00
_cell.angle_gamma   90.00
#
_symmetry.space_group_name_H-M   'P 1'
#
loop_
_entity.id
_entity.type
_entity.pdbx_description
1 polymer ?
#
loop_
_entity_poly.entity_id
_entity_poly.type
_entity_poly.pdbx_seq_one_letter_code
_entity_poly.pdbx_strand_id
1 'polypeptide(L)'
;MLLAVLIANSEGNILVERFNGVPAEERLHWRSFLVKLGADNLRGVKNEELLVANHKSVYIVYTVLGDVSIFVVGKDEYDELALAETIFVITSALKDVCGKPPTERLFLDKYGKICLCLDEIVWKRCVFPLTGKMGEVRDNEAYEEELLDYEEEDEKAPDSVNGKAGGESVKKGYVGIHSSGFRDFLLKPELLRAIVDSGFEHPSEVQHECIPQAILGMDVICQAKSGMGKTAVFVLSTLQQIEPVSGQVAALVLCHTRELAYQICNEFERFSTYLPDVKVAVFYGGVNIKIHKDLLKNECPHIVVGTPGRILSLARDKDLGLKNVRHFILDECDKMLESLDMRRDVQEIFKMTPHDKQVMMFSATLSKEIRPVCKKFMLDPMEIYVDDEAKLTLHGLVQHYIKLTELEKNRKLNDLLDALDFNQVVIFVKSVSRAAELNKLLVECNFPSICIHSGMSQEERLTRYKGFKEGLKRILVATDLVGRGIDIERVNIVINYDMPDSADTYLHRVGRAGRFGTKGLAITFVSSASDSDVLNQVQERFEVDIKELPEQIDTATYSMHSALVLFI
;
A
#
# COMPACT_ATOMS: atom_id res chain seq x y z
N MET A 1 13.31 -9.50 32.19
CA MET A 1 12.54 -9.18 30.97
C MET A 1 12.49 -10.40 30.07
N LEU A 2 11.32 -10.75 29.51
CA LEU A 2 11.20 -11.82 28.50
C LEU A 2 11.99 -11.42 27.26
N LEU A 3 13.08 -12.12 27.00
CA LEU A 3 14.07 -11.78 25.97
C LEU A 3 13.70 -12.37 24.61
N ALA A 4 13.21 -13.61 24.59
CA ALA A 4 12.77 -14.26 23.37
C ALA A 4 11.70 -15.33 23.59
N VAL A 5 10.85 -15.53 22.59
CA VAL A 5 10.02 -16.73 22.42
C VAL A 5 10.29 -17.27 21.02
N LEU A 6 10.60 -18.56 20.91
CA LEU A 6 10.90 -19.21 19.65
C LEU A 6 10.18 -20.55 19.57
N ILE A 7 9.59 -20.86 18.42
CA ILE A 7 9.01 -22.17 18.12
C ILE A 7 9.66 -22.68 16.84
N ALA A 8 10.23 -23.87 16.90
CA ALA A 8 10.85 -24.52 15.75
C ALA A 8 10.24 -25.90 15.51
N ASN A 9 10.21 -26.33 14.25
CA ASN A 9 9.82 -27.71 13.92
C ASN A 9 10.96 -28.70 14.25
N SER A 10 10.69 -30.00 14.06
CA SER A 10 11.65 -31.09 14.28
C SER A 10 12.91 -31.03 13.39
N GLU A 11 12.86 -30.27 12.28
CA GLU A 11 14.00 -30.04 11.38
C GLU A 11 14.84 -28.81 11.79
N GLY A 12 14.43 -28.09 12.84
CA GLY A 12 15.10 -26.86 13.31
C GLY A 12 14.70 -25.60 12.54
N ASN A 13 13.70 -25.67 11.66
CA ASN A 13 13.15 -24.49 10.99
C ASN A 13 12.31 -23.68 11.97
N ILE A 14 12.56 -22.39 12.05
CA ILE A 14 11.86 -21.48 12.94
C ILE A 14 10.49 -21.16 12.33
N LEU A 15 9.44 -21.58 13.02
CA LEU A 15 8.05 -21.31 12.65
C LEU A 15 7.59 -19.97 13.23
N VAL A 16 8.03 -19.67 14.44
CA VAL A 16 7.65 -18.47 15.18
C VAL A 16 8.85 -17.94 15.94
N GLU A 17 9.06 -16.63 15.90
CA GLU A 17 10.02 -15.97 16.76
C GLU A 17 9.57 -14.59 17.19
N ARG A 18 9.93 -14.23 18.42
CA ARG A 18 9.80 -12.88 18.93
C ARG A 18 10.98 -12.59 19.83
N PHE A 19 11.65 -11.47 19.59
CA PHE A 19 12.75 -10.98 20.41
C PHE A 19 12.38 -9.60 20.97
N ASN A 20 12.59 -9.38 22.26
CA ASN A 20 12.37 -8.08 22.91
C ASN A 20 13.70 -7.50 23.38
N GLY A 21 14.07 -6.35 22.84
CA GLY A 21 15.30 -5.65 23.23
C GLY A 21 16.60 -6.34 22.80
N VAL A 22 16.55 -7.32 21.89
CA VAL A 22 17.74 -7.98 21.33
C VAL A 22 18.12 -7.35 19.98
N PRO A 23 19.37 -6.86 19.82
CA PRO A 23 19.89 -6.32 18.56
C PRO A 23 19.76 -7.30 17.40
N ALA A 24 19.52 -6.80 16.19
CA ALA A 24 19.28 -7.65 15.01
C ALA A 24 20.45 -8.61 14.70
N GLU A 25 21.68 -8.17 14.94
CA GLU A 25 22.92 -8.94 14.76
C GLU A 25 23.07 -10.10 15.76
N GLU A 26 22.46 -10.01 16.94
CA GLU A 26 22.49 -11.07 17.96
C GLU A 26 21.38 -12.10 17.78
N ARG A 27 20.29 -11.74 17.09
CA ARG A 27 19.14 -12.65 16.88
C ARG A 27 19.54 -13.93 16.16
N LEU A 28 20.42 -13.83 15.15
CA LEU A 28 20.89 -15.00 14.41
C LEU A 28 21.64 -15.99 15.32
N HIS A 29 22.44 -15.48 16.25
CA HIS A 29 23.13 -16.30 17.24
C HIS A 29 22.15 -16.99 18.19
N TRP A 30 21.14 -16.26 18.68
CA TRP A 30 20.09 -16.85 19.51
C TRP A 30 19.29 -17.93 18.81
N ARG A 31 18.92 -17.72 17.53
CA ARG A 31 18.25 -18.72 16.69
C ARG A 31 19.06 -20.01 16.61
N SER A 32 20.32 -19.88 16.18
CA SER A 32 21.21 -21.04 16.01
C SER A 32 21.46 -21.75 17.33
N PHE A 33 21.60 -20.99 18.43
CA PHE A 33 21.84 -21.54 19.75
C PHE A 33 20.63 -22.31 20.28
N LEU A 34 19.42 -21.74 20.22
CA LEU A 34 18.21 -22.39 20.74
C LEU A 34 17.83 -23.64 19.93
N VAL A 35 17.95 -23.58 18.60
CA VAL A 35 17.70 -24.75 17.74
C VAL A 35 18.70 -25.87 18.06
N LYS A 36 19.98 -25.54 18.22
CA LYS A 36 21.00 -26.53 18.61
C LYS A 36 20.74 -27.11 20.00
N LEU A 37 20.43 -26.25 20.99
CA LEU A 37 20.07 -26.64 22.34
C LEU A 37 18.89 -27.63 22.35
N GLY A 38 17.87 -27.39 21.54
CA GLY A 38 16.75 -28.32 21.36
C GLY A 38 17.15 -29.63 20.70
N ALA A 39 17.93 -29.59 19.63
CA ALA A 39 18.37 -30.78 18.90
C ALA A 39 19.22 -31.75 19.75
N ASP A 40 19.97 -31.20 20.70
CA ASP A 40 20.85 -31.96 21.60
C ASP A 40 20.08 -32.53 22.79
N ASN A 41 19.07 -31.82 23.31
CA ASN A 41 18.43 -32.16 24.60
C ASN A 41 16.99 -32.68 24.52
N LEU A 42 16.25 -32.44 23.43
CA LEU A 42 14.83 -32.82 23.32
C LEU A 42 14.62 -34.23 22.74
N ARG A 43 15.69 -34.97 22.39
CA ARG A 43 15.56 -36.34 21.86
C ARG A 43 15.11 -37.28 22.97
N GLY A 44 13.95 -37.91 22.77
CA GLY A 44 13.40 -38.89 23.71
C GLY A 44 12.72 -38.29 24.94
N VAL A 45 12.64 -36.96 25.03
CA VAL A 45 11.92 -36.23 26.07
C VAL A 45 10.41 -36.40 25.88
N LYS A 46 9.67 -36.56 26.97
CA LYS A 46 8.21 -36.70 26.88
C LYS A 46 7.57 -35.38 26.47
N ASN A 47 6.43 -35.48 25.81
CA ASN A 47 5.66 -34.31 25.44
C ASN A 47 5.35 -33.46 26.68
N GLU A 48 5.59 -32.14 26.58
CA GLU A 48 5.37 -31.14 27.63
C GLU A 48 6.28 -31.25 28.86
N GLU A 49 7.26 -32.15 28.83
CA GLU A 49 8.31 -32.17 29.85
C GLU A 49 9.15 -30.90 29.71
N LEU A 50 9.23 -30.12 30.80
CA LEU A 50 9.95 -28.86 30.81
C LEU A 50 11.44 -29.12 31.08
N LEU A 51 12.27 -28.64 30.17
CA LEU A 51 13.70 -28.57 30.36
C LEU A 51 14.12 -27.13 30.60
N VAL A 52 15.18 -26.99 31.40
CA VAL A 52 15.70 -25.70 31.82
C VAL A 52 17.19 -25.67 31.57
N ALA A 53 17.63 -24.61 30.90
CA ALA A 53 19.03 -24.28 30.74
C ALA A 53 19.25 -22.86 31.28
N ASN A 54 20.28 -22.69 32.10
CA ASN A 54 20.63 -21.38 32.64
C ASN A 54 22.11 -21.11 32.47
N HIS A 55 22.44 -19.84 32.24
CA HIS A 55 23.82 -19.38 32.22
C HIS A 55 23.87 -17.92 32.67
N LYS A 56 24.50 -17.66 33.82
CA LYS A 56 24.53 -16.35 34.48
C LYS A 56 23.09 -15.84 34.73
N SER A 57 22.75 -14.63 34.29
CA SER A 57 21.44 -14.01 34.47
C SER A 57 20.43 -14.36 33.36
N VAL A 58 20.68 -15.40 32.56
CA VAL A 58 19.78 -15.84 31.50
C VAL A 58 19.24 -17.23 31.83
N TYR A 59 17.92 -17.36 31.76
CA TYR A 59 17.18 -18.60 31.94
C TYR A 59 16.44 -18.93 30.65
N ILE A 60 16.46 -20.20 30.26
CA ILE A 60 15.81 -20.72 29.09
C ILE A 60 14.99 -21.91 29.54
N VAL A 61 13.67 -21.80 29.45
CA VAL A 61 12.79 -22.96 29.61
C VAL A 61 12.37 -23.39 28.22
N TYR A 62 12.31 -24.68 27.97
CA TYR A 62 11.95 -25.21 26.67
C TYR A 62 11.33 -26.59 26.78
N THR A 63 10.52 -26.95 25.79
CA THR A 63 9.80 -28.23 25.77
C THR A 63 9.48 -28.65 24.36
N VAL A 64 9.01 -29.90 24.20
CA VAL A 64 8.44 -30.42 22.97
C VAL A 64 6.93 -30.54 23.10
N LEU A 65 6.21 -30.12 22.06
CA LEU A 65 4.79 -30.36 21.87
C LEU A 65 4.54 -31.01 20.50
N GLY A 66 4.48 -32.34 20.44
CA GLY A 66 4.39 -33.09 19.19
C GLY A 66 5.68 -32.98 18.39
N ASP A 67 5.60 -32.45 17.17
CA ASP A 67 6.76 -32.27 16.29
C ASP A 67 7.38 -30.87 16.37
N VAL A 68 6.95 -30.04 17.33
CA VAL A 68 7.52 -28.70 17.55
C VAL A 68 8.20 -28.58 18.89
N SER A 69 9.27 -27.78 18.90
CA SER A 69 10.02 -27.37 20.08
C SER A 69 9.70 -25.91 20.38
N ILE A 70 9.48 -25.61 21.66
CA ILE A 70 9.11 -24.28 22.14
C ILE A 70 10.19 -23.83 23.12
N PHE A 71 10.73 -22.62 22.93
CA PHE A 71 11.78 -22.03 23.75
C PHE A 71 11.32 -20.67 24.26
N VAL A 72 11.53 -20.42 25.54
CA VAL A 72 11.23 -19.15 26.18
C VAL A 72 12.46 -18.71 26.97
N VAL A 73 13.00 -17.54 26.61
CA VAL A 73 14.23 -16.99 27.18
C VAL A 73 13.88 -15.80 28.05
N GLY A 74 14.27 -15.87 29.32
CA GLY A 74 14.20 -14.77 30.28
C GLY A 74 15.58 -14.27 30.66
N LYS A 75 15.65 -12.99 31.01
CA LYS A 75 16.84 -12.35 31.59
C LYS A 75 16.49 -11.64 32.89
N ASP A 76 17.39 -11.64 33.85
CA ASP A 76 17.31 -10.95 35.15
C ASP A 76 16.14 -11.47 36.02
N GLU A 77 15.11 -10.67 36.28
CA GLU A 77 13.99 -10.94 37.21
C GLU A 77 13.05 -12.10 36.80
N TYR A 78 13.27 -12.73 35.65
CA TYR A 78 12.49 -13.89 35.21
C TYR A 78 13.24 -15.15 35.57
N ASP A 79 12.76 -15.83 36.62
CA ASP A 79 13.26 -17.13 37.03
C ASP A 79 12.60 -18.27 36.24
N GLU A 80 13.06 -19.50 36.51
CA GLU A 80 12.53 -20.72 35.90
C GLU A 80 11.00 -20.83 36.03
N LEU A 81 10.45 -20.46 37.20
CA LEU A 81 9.03 -20.60 37.51
C LEU A 81 8.17 -19.68 36.63
N ALA A 82 8.58 -18.41 36.49
CA ALA A 82 7.89 -17.43 35.64
C ALA A 82 7.91 -17.81 34.15
N LEU A 83 9.01 -18.40 33.69
CA LEU A 83 9.14 -18.87 32.31
C LEU A 83 8.36 -20.16 32.06
N ALA A 84 8.28 -21.05 33.05
CA ALA A 84 7.45 -22.26 33.00
C ALA A 84 5.95 -21.92 32.86
N GLU A 85 5.44 -20.92 33.59
CA GLU A 85 4.06 -20.43 33.43
C GLU A 85 3.80 -19.91 32.00
N THR A 86 4.77 -19.23 31.41
CA THR A 86 4.68 -18.73 30.04
C THR A 86 4.59 -19.89 29.03
N ILE A 87 5.43 -20.91 29.19
CA ILE A 87 5.37 -22.12 28.35
C ILE A 87 4.08 -22.88 28.56
N PHE A 88 3.56 -22.94 29.78
CA PHE A 88 2.28 -23.60 30.05
C PHE A 88 1.12 -22.92 29.31
N VAL A 89 1.09 -21.59 29.28
CA VAL A 89 0.09 -20.83 28.51
C VAL A 89 0.22 -21.10 27.02
N ILE A 90 1.45 -21.06 26.49
CA ILE A 90 1.73 -21.31 25.07
C ILE A 90 1.31 -22.74 24.69
N THR A 91 1.79 -23.74 25.43
CA THR A 91 1.48 -25.15 25.16
C THR A 91 -0.01 -25.45 25.28
N SER A 92 -0.71 -24.87 26.26
CA SER A 92 -2.17 -25.02 26.41
C SER A 92 -2.93 -24.43 25.22
N ALA A 93 -2.55 -23.23 24.78
CA ALA A 93 -3.15 -22.59 23.60
C ALA A 93 -2.90 -23.40 22.31
N LEU A 94 -1.73 -24.03 22.19
CA LEU A 94 -1.39 -24.89 21.06
C LEU A 94 -2.15 -26.22 21.07
N LYS A 95 -2.34 -26.83 22.24
CA LYS A 95 -3.08 -28.10 22.41
C LYS A 95 -4.55 -28.02 22.05
N ASP A 96 -5.22 -26.93 22.46
CA ASP A 96 -6.65 -26.73 22.16
C ASP A 96 -6.94 -26.66 20.66
N VAL A 97 -5.89 -26.49 19.85
CA VAL A 97 -5.93 -26.33 18.41
C VAL A 97 -5.38 -27.55 17.67
N CYS A 98 -4.29 -28.15 18.13
CA CYS A 98 -3.45 -29.04 17.33
C CYS A 98 -3.77 -30.53 17.50
N GLY A 99 -5.02 -30.96 17.29
CA GLY A 99 -5.33 -32.40 17.16
C GLY A 99 -4.55 -33.16 16.05
N LYS A 100 -3.65 -32.46 15.33
CA LYS A 100 -2.65 -32.93 14.35
C LYS A 100 -1.40 -32.03 14.43
N PRO A 101 -0.20 -32.50 14.02
CA PRO A 101 1.05 -31.76 14.20
C PRO A 101 1.08 -30.45 13.40
N PRO A 102 1.70 -29.38 13.94
CA PRO A 102 1.68 -28.06 13.35
C PRO A 102 2.89 -27.89 12.43
N THR A 103 2.71 -28.13 11.14
CA THR A 103 3.81 -27.97 10.18
C THR A 103 3.87 -26.58 9.53
N GLU A 104 2.75 -25.84 9.36
CA GLU A 104 2.77 -24.54 8.65
C GLU A 104 1.70 -23.52 9.10
N ARG A 105 1.01 -23.75 10.21
CA ARG A 105 -0.25 -23.04 10.52
C ARG A 105 -0.19 -22.07 11.69
N LEU A 106 0.97 -21.84 12.32
CA LEU A 106 1.10 -21.03 13.54
C LEU A 106 2.00 -19.82 13.30
N PHE A 107 1.51 -18.62 13.64
CA PHE A 107 2.29 -17.38 13.63
C PHE A 107 1.92 -16.50 14.83
N LEU A 108 2.76 -15.51 15.16
CA LEU A 108 2.41 -14.48 16.15
C LEU A 108 1.90 -13.23 15.44
N ASP A 109 0.80 -12.65 15.91
CA ASP A 109 0.45 -11.28 15.51
C ASP A 109 1.43 -10.26 16.12
N LYS A 110 1.36 -9.00 15.67
CA LYS A 110 2.20 -7.90 16.16
C LYS A 110 2.10 -7.63 17.67
N TYR A 111 1.11 -8.22 18.36
CA TYR A 111 0.93 -8.12 19.80
C TYR A 111 1.47 -9.35 20.55
N GLY A 112 1.84 -10.42 19.84
CA GLY A 112 2.31 -11.68 20.39
C GLY A 112 1.20 -12.65 20.76
N LYS A 113 0.04 -12.56 20.11
CA LYS A 113 -0.96 -13.61 20.18
C LYS A 113 -0.64 -14.68 19.15
N ILE A 114 -0.76 -15.93 19.58
CA ILE A 114 -0.62 -17.10 18.71
C ILE A 114 -1.85 -17.15 17.80
N CYS A 115 -1.64 -17.11 16.49
CA CYS A 115 -2.65 -17.07 15.44
C CYS A 115 -2.52 -18.29 14.52
N LEU A 116 -3.66 -18.74 13.98
CA LEU A 116 -3.72 -19.88 13.05
C LEU A 116 -4.41 -19.55 11.74
N CYS A 117 -3.94 -20.14 10.63
CA CYS A 117 -4.68 -20.18 9.37
C CYS A 117 -5.87 -21.15 9.48
N LEU A 118 -7.10 -20.63 9.33
CA LEU A 118 -8.37 -21.34 9.55
C LEU A 118 -8.99 -21.75 8.21
N ASP A 119 -9.07 -23.06 7.94
CA ASP A 119 -9.96 -23.58 6.88
C ASP A 119 -11.21 -24.31 7.42
N GLU A 120 -11.19 -24.98 8.58
CA GLU A 120 -12.41 -25.66 9.07
C GLU A 120 -12.43 -25.85 10.60
N ILE A 121 -13.07 -24.95 11.38
CA ILE A 121 -13.63 -25.27 12.70
C ILE A 121 -14.95 -24.51 12.94
N VAL A 122 -15.99 -25.27 13.32
CA VAL A 122 -17.27 -24.77 13.84
C VAL A 122 -17.10 -24.40 15.31
N TRP A 123 -17.24 -23.11 15.63
CA TRP A 123 -17.12 -22.62 17.01
C TRP A 123 -18.34 -23.01 17.85
N LYS A 124 -18.15 -23.80 18.91
CA LYS A 124 -19.07 -23.87 20.06
C LYS A 124 -18.49 -23.08 21.22
N ARG A 125 -19.29 -22.16 21.74
CA ARG A 125 -18.95 -21.22 22.82
C ARG A 125 -18.75 -21.99 24.14
N CYS A 126 -17.56 -21.94 24.72
CA CYS A 126 -17.32 -22.32 26.11
C CYS A 126 -16.83 -21.10 26.90
N VAL A 127 -17.47 -20.83 28.04
CA VAL A 127 -17.08 -19.83 29.02
C VAL A 127 -16.59 -20.61 30.24
N PHE A 128 -15.40 -20.31 30.76
CA PHE A 128 -15.00 -20.79 32.08
C PHE A 128 -14.41 -19.68 32.97
N PRO A 129 -14.65 -19.74 34.30
CA PRO A 129 -14.37 -18.66 35.24
C PRO A 129 -12.98 -18.81 35.87
N LEU A 130 -12.34 -17.68 36.14
CA LEU A 130 -11.13 -17.59 36.94
C LEU A 130 -11.43 -17.90 38.42
N THR A 131 -10.74 -18.89 39.01
CA THR A 131 -10.22 -18.90 40.40
C THR A 131 -9.61 -20.26 40.81
N GLY A 132 -8.38 -20.24 41.32
CA GLY A 132 -8.05 -20.93 42.59
C GLY A 132 -7.02 -22.08 42.62
N LYS A 133 -5.87 -21.76 43.25
CA LYS A 133 -5.07 -22.52 44.23
C LYS A 133 -3.86 -23.39 43.81
N MET A 134 -2.73 -22.91 44.35
CA MET A 134 -1.39 -23.47 44.58
C MET A 134 -1.41 -24.76 45.43
N GLY A 135 -0.45 -25.68 45.20
CA GLY A 135 -0.21 -26.86 46.04
C GLY A 135 1.09 -27.63 45.75
N GLU A 136 2.08 -27.38 46.61
CA GLU A 136 3.15 -28.26 47.16
C GLU A 136 4.28 -28.90 46.31
N VAL A 137 5.50 -28.64 46.81
CA VAL A 137 6.85 -29.12 46.47
C VAL A 137 7.12 -30.50 47.10
N ARG A 138 7.93 -31.35 46.44
CA ARG A 138 8.80 -32.34 47.10
C ARG A 138 10.14 -32.49 46.38
N ASP A 139 11.21 -32.36 47.17
CA ASP A 139 12.62 -32.60 46.84
C ASP A 139 12.92 -34.08 46.54
N ASN A 140 13.99 -34.35 45.77
CA ASN A 140 15.06 -35.28 46.15
C ASN A 140 16.28 -35.27 45.19
N GLU A 141 17.42 -34.90 45.77
CA GLU A 141 18.75 -35.57 45.74
C GLU A 141 19.46 -35.96 44.42
N ALA A 142 20.52 -35.19 44.15
CA ALA A 142 21.94 -35.58 44.01
C ALA A 142 22.35 -36.77 43.12
N TYR A 143 23.14 -36.48 42.07
CA TYR A 143 24.32 -37.25 41.68
C TYR A 143 25.41 -36.34 41.09
N GLU A 144 26.62 -36.47 41.63
CA GLU A 144 27.90 -35.87 41.20
C GLU A 144 28.59 -36.69 40.10
N GLU A 145 29.57 -36.04 39.45
CA GLU A 145 30.70 -36.56 38.64
C GLU A 145 30.35 -37.09 37.23
N GLU A 146 31.10 -36.80 36.16
CA GLU A 146 32.56 -36.73 36.02
C GLU A 146 32.95 -35.95 34.74
N LEU A 147 34.04 -35.17 34.82
CA LEU A 147 34.69 -34.49 33.69
C LEU A 147 35.29 -35.49 32.69
N LEU A 148 35.25 -35.17 31.39
CA LEU A 148 36.21 -35.69 30.41
C LEU A 148 36.64 -34.58 29.47
N ASP A 149 37.90 -34.15 29.63
CA ASP A 149 38.67 -33.36 28.68
C ASP A 149 38.98 -34.21 27.43
N TYR A 150 38.89 -33.62 26.24
CA TYR A 150 39.65 -34.06 25.08
C TYR A 150 40.21 -32.86 24.32
N GLU A 151 41.50 -32.99 24.03
CA GLU A 151 42.47 -32.02 23.56
C GLU A 151 42.25 -31.57 22.10
N GLU A 152 42.87 -30.43 21.80
CA GLU A 152 43.02 -29.78 20.51
C GLU A 152 43.80 -30.64 19.50
N GLU A 153 43.43 -30.58 18.21
CA GLU A 153 44.40 -30.75 17.13
C GLU A 153 44.21 -29.66 16.06
N ASP A 154 45.29 -28.89 15.88
CA ASP A 154 45.56 -27.92 14.83
C ASP A 154 45.75 -28.57 13.45
N GLU A 155 45.16 -28.00 12.39
CA GLU A 155 45.77 -28.05 11.05
C GLU A 155 45.72 -26.70 10.31
N LYS A 156 46.90 -26.05 10.36
CA LYS A 156 47.60 -25.12 9.47
C LYS A 156 46.93 -24.63 8.17
N ALA A 157 46.97 -23.30 8.03
CA ALA A 157 46.96 -22.56 6.76
C ALA A 157 48.29 -22.71 5.97
N PRO A 158 48.29 -22.34 4.67
CA PRO A 158 49.47 -21.77 4.05
C PRO A 158 49.23 -20.35 3.52
N ASP A 159 50.31 -19.57 3.61
CA ASP A 159 50.43 -18.14 3.38
C ASP A 159 50.40 -17.66 1.92
N SER A 160 49.89 -16.43 1.80
CA SER A 160 50.14 -15.32 0.87
C SER A 160 51.03 -15.46 -0.38
N VAL A 161 50.55 -14.87 -1.51
CA VAL A 161 51.34 -13.96 -2.37
C VAL A 161 50.45 -12.82 -2.94
N ASN A 162 50.98 -11.60 -2.88
CA ASN A 162 50.43 -10.32 -3.32
C ASN A 162 50.00 -10.22 -4.80
N GLY A 163 48.90 -9.47 -5.04
CA GLY A 163 48.59 -8.83 -6.32
C GLY A 163 47.56 -7.71 -6.15
N LYS A 164 47.99 -6.45 -6.25
CA LYS A 164 47.11 -5.27 -6.32
C LYS A 164 46.56 -5.11 -7.76
N ALA A 165 45.25 -5.01 -7.92
CA ALA A 165 44.58 -4.23 -8.96
C ALA A 165 43.09 -4.04 -8.60
N GLY A 166 42.56 -2.83 -8.78
CA GLY A 166 41.20 -2.44 -8.39
C GLY A 166 40.11 -2.89 -9.36
N GLY A 167 38.85 -2.69 -8.95
CA GLY A 167 37.67 -2.80 -9.83
C GLY A 167 36.43 -3.37 -9.13
N GLU A 168 35.45 -2.49 -8.91
CA GLU A 168 34.00 -2.72 -8.87
C GLU A 168 33.41 -3.81 -7.95
N SER A 169 32.83 -3.36 -6.84
CA SER A 169 31.82 -4.10 -6.09
C SER A 169 30.50 -4.15 -6.87
N VAL A 170 30.28 -5.26 -7.56
CA VAL A 170 28.97 -5.67 -8.07
C VAL A 170 28.01 -5.84 -6.89
N LYS A 171 27.19 -4.82 -6.61
CA LYS A 171 26.01 -4.95 -5.75
C LYS A 171 24.99 -5.83 -6.46
N LYS A 172 25.00 -7.12 -6.15
CA LYS A 172 23.95 -8.07 -6.53
C LYS A 172 22.61 -7.56 -5.99
N GLY A 173 21.63 -7.55 -6.89
CA GLY A 173 20.29 -7.02 -6.69
C GLY A 173 19.48 -7.73 -5.63
N TYR A 174 18.49 -6.99 -5.14
CA TYR A 174 17.36 -7.44 -4.34
C TYR A 174 16.67 -8.63 -5.04
N VAL A 175 16.65 -9.78 -4.37
CA VAL A 175 15.87 -10.95 -4.77
C VAL A 175 14.90 -11.29 -3.63
N GLY A 176 13.61 -11.21 -3.92
CA GLY A 176 12.54 -12.01 -3.31
C GLY A 176 12.04 -11.58 -1.93
N ILE A 177 11.14 -10.59 -1.87
CA ILE A 177 10.20 -10.49 -0.75
C ILE A 177 9.21 -11.65 -0.89
N HIS A 178 8.99 -12.41 0.19
CA HIS A 178 7.98 -13.48 0.27
C HIS A 178 6.64 -13.00 -0.31
N SER A 179 6.06 -13.74 -1.25
CA SER A 179 4.82 -13.38 -1.94
C SER A 179 3.61 -13.52 -1.00
N SER A 180 3.36 -12.51 -0.17
CA SER A 180 2.09 -12.40 0.55
C SER A 180 1.00 -11.88 -0.39
N GLY A 181 -0.10 -12.63 -0.50
CA GLY A 181 -1.23 -12.30 -1.38
C GLY A 181 -2.30 -11.50 -0.64
N PHE A 182 -3.30 -11.00 -1.36
CA PHE A 182 -4.47 -10.33 -0.73
C PHE A 182 -5.21 -11.21 0.29
N ARG A 183 -5.06 -12.54 0.20
CA ARG A 183 -5.62 -13.50 1.16
C ARG A 183 -5.06 -13.32 2.57
N ASP A 184 -3.83 -12.85 2.70
CA ASP A 184 -3.15 -12.68 3.99
C ASP A 184 -3.70 -11.48 4.77
N PHE A 185 -4.47 -10.61 4.12
CA PHE A 185 -5.17 -9.50 4.77
C PHE A 185 -6.47 -9.92 5.48
N LEU A 186 -6.87 -11.21 5.41
CA LEU A 186 -8.06 -11.75 6.07
C LEU A 186 -9.35 -10.99 5.72
N LEU A 187 -9.47 -10.61 4.44
CA LEU A 187 -10.66 -9.92 3.92
C LEU A 187 -11.85 -10.89 3.77
N LYS A 188 -13.06 -10.32 3.74
CA LYS A 188 -14.30 -11.02 3.40
C LYS A 188 -14.11 -11.85 2.09
N PRO A 189 -14.59 -13.12 2.02
CA PRO A 189 -14.46 -13.95 0.82
C PRO A 189 -15.00 -13.29 -0.45
N GLU A 190 -16.06 -12.50 -0.33
CA GLU A 190 -16.70 -11.72 -1.39
C GLU A 190 -15.74 -10.66 -1.96
N LEU A 191 -14.97 -10.00 -1.10
CA LEU A 191 -13.95 -9.03 -1.49
C LEU A 191 -12.76 -9.71 -2.15
N LEU A 192 -12.28 -10.82 -1.60
CA LEU A 192 -11.18 -11.59 -2.20
C LEU A 192 -11.54 -12.05 -3.61
N ARG A 193 -12.79 -12.49 -3.83
CA ARG A 193 -13.29 -12.85 -5.16
C ARG A 193 -13.30 -11.65 -6.10
N ALA A 194 -13.81 -10.50 -5.66
CA ALA A 194 -13.82 -9.29 -6.48
C ALA A 194 -12.41 -8.78 -6.84
N ILE A 195 -11.44 -8.95 -5.93
CA ILE A 195 -10.02 -8.63 -6.16
C ILE A 195 -9.44 -9.50 -7.28
N VAL A 196 -9.67 -10.82 -7.21
CA VAL A 196 -9.21 -11.76 -8.25
C VAL A 196 -9.85 -11.47 -9.60
N ASP A 197 -11.16 -11.24 -9.65
CA ASP A 197 -11.87 -10.91 -10.90
C ASP A 197 -11.42 -9.56 -11.49
N SER A 198 -10.86 -8.68 -10.66
CA SER A 198 -10.29 -7.40 -11.08
C SER A 198 -8.83 -7.51 -11.55
N GLY A 199 -8.25 -8.71 -11.59
CA GLY A 199 -6.88 -8.97 -12.07
C GLY A 199 -5.77 -8.64 -11.06
N PHE A 200 -6.10 -8.44 -9.78
CA PHE A 200 -5.09 -8.16 -8.76
C PHE A 200 -4.52 -9.47 -8.19
N GLU A 201 -3.25 -9.73 -8.50
CA GLU A 201 -2.54 -10.93 -8.00
C GLU A 201 -1.74 -10.64 -6.73
N HIS A 202 -0.98 -9.54 -6.74
CA HIS A 202 -0.08 -9.16 -5.65
C HIS A 202 -0.37 -7.75 -5.14
N PRO A 203 -0.52 -7.57 -3.83
CA PRO A 203 -0.67 -6.24 -3.27
C PRO A 203 0.61 -5.42 -3.39
N SER A 204 0.46 -4.11 -3.54
CA SER A 204 1.57 -3.17 -3.55
C SER A 204 2.11 -2.93 -2.14
N GLU A 205 3.31 -2.36 -2.03
CA GLU A 205 3.92 -1.99 -0.74
C GLU A 205 2.99 -1.11 0.11
N VAL A 206 2.38 -0.08 -0.48
CA VAL A 206 1.42 0.78 0.24
C VAL A 206 0.16 0.02 0.68
N GLN A 207 -0.25 -1.03 -0.05
CA GLN A 207 -1.37 -1.87 0.35
C GLN A 207 -0.99 -2.79 1.50
N HIS A 208 0.20 -3.40 1.46
CA HIS A 208 0.74 -4.21 2.55
C HIS A 208 0.85 -3.44 3.87
N GLU A 209 1.35 -2.21 3.82
CA GLU A 209 1.51 -1.38 5.01
C GLU A 209 0.15 -0.86 5.51
N CYS A 210 -0.69 -0.32 4.62
CA CYS A 210 -1.92 0.35 5.04
C CYS A 210 -3.06 -0.61 5.39
N ILE A 211 -3.33 -1.63 4.56
CA ILE A 211 -4.59 -2.41 4.64
C ILE A 211 -4.76 -3.07 6.02
N PRO A 212 -3.75 -3.75 6.60
CA PRO A 212 -3.91 -4.43 7.89
C PRO A 212 -4.26 -3.49 9.04
N GLN A 213 -3.78 -2.24 9.02
CA GLN A 213 -4.13 -1.25 10.04
C GLN A 213 -5.48 -0.59 9.73
N ALA A 214 -5.73 -0.29 8.45
CA ALA A 214 -6.96 0.35 8.01
C ALA A 214 -8.18 -0.52 8.28
N ILE A 215 -8.12 -1.86 8.11
CA ILE A 215 -9.25 -2.76 8.40
C ILE A 215 -9.58 -2.84 9.89
N LEU A 216 -8.65 -2.47 10.78
CA LEU A 216 -8.85 -2.43 12.23
C LEU A 216 -9.46 -1.10 12.71
N GLY A 217 -9.81 -0.21 11.79
CA GLY A 217 -10.42 1.09 12.12
C GLY A 217 -9.43 2.17 12.54
N MET A 218 -8.11 1.95 12.39
CA MET A 218 -7.10 2.96 12.70
C MET A 218 -7.16 4.13 11.71
N ASP A 219 -6.93 5.35 12.19
CA ASP A 219 -6.74 6.51 11.32
C ASP A 219 -5.45 6.34 10.50
N VAL A 220 -5.46 6.80 9.26
CA VAL A 220 -4.32 6.64 8.33
C VAL A 220 -4.02 7.95 7.63
N ILE A 221 -2.78 8.40 7.69
CA ILE A 221 -2.24 9.40 6.77
C ILE A 221 -1.19 8.74 5.88
N CYS A 222 -1.47 8.71 4.58
CA CYS A 222 -0.65 8.01 3.61
C CYS A 222 -0.18 8.96 2.50
N GLN A 223 1.13 9.15 2.42
CA GLN A 223 1.81 9.67 1.25
C GLN A 223 2.35 8.50 0.44
N ALA A 224 1.88 8.31 -0.79
CA ALA A 224 2.43 7.31 -1.71
C ALA A 224 2.30 7.75 -3.17
N LYS A 225 3.10 7.21 -4.09
CA LYS A 225 3.12 7.66 -5.50
C LYS A 225 1.77 7.42 -6.19
N SER A 226 1.50 8.17 -7.26
CA SER A 226 0.36 7.88 -8.13
C SER A 226 0.52 6.48 -8.74
N GLY A 227 -0.56 5.73 -8.88
CA GLY A 227 -0.50 4.39 -9.45
C GLY A 227 -0.04 3.26 -8.54
N MET A 228 0.26 3.53 -7.26
CA MET A 228 0.59 2.48 -6.28
C MET A 228 -0.64 1.80 -5.64
N GLY A 229 -1.86 2.10 -6.11
CA GLY A 229 -3.07 1.45 -5.58
C GLY A 229 -3.59 2.03 -4.25
N LYS A 230 -3.30 3.31 -3.95
CA LYS A 230 -3.85 4.04 -2.78
C LYS A 230 -5.38 3.97 -2.68
N THR A 231 -6.07 4.07 -3.82
CA THR A 231 -7.53 3.99 -3.88
C THR A 231 -8.04 2.65 -3.37
N ALA A 232 -7.42 1.55 -3.79
CA ALA A 232 -7.79 0.21 -3.34
C ALA A 232 -7.62 0.03 -1.82
N VAL A 233 -6.64 0.72 -1.19
CA VAL A 233 -6.46 0.67 0.27
C VAL A 233 -7.75 1.06 1.00
N PHE A 234 -8.25 2.27 0.74
CA PHE A 234 -9.42 2.77 1.46
C PHE A 234 -10.73 2.16 0.96
N VAL A 235 -10.80 1.76 -0.32
CA VAL A 235 -11.98 1.06 -0.84
C VAL A 235 -12.13 -0.29 -0.17
N LEU A 236 -11.08 -1.12 -0.17
CA LEU A 236 -11.10 -2.45 0.44
C LEU A 236 -11.27 -2.37 1.95
N SER A 237 -10.56 -1.47 2.65
CA SER A 237 -10.69 -1.34 4.10
C SER A 237 -12.08 -0.87 4.52
N THR A 238 -12.69 0.06 3.77
CA THR A 238 -14.05 0.52 4.04
C THR A 238 -15.06 -0.60 3.77
N LEU A 239 -14.98 -1.31 2.64
CA LEU A 239 -15.90 -2.43 2.35
C LEU A 239 -15.75 -3.60 3.32
N GLN A 240 -14.55 -3.82 3.84
CA GLN A 240 -14.30 -4.84 4.87
C GLN A 240 -15.07 -4.50 6.16
N GLN A 241 -15.07 -3.23 6.56
CA GLN A 241 -15.67 -2.78 7.82
C GLN A 241 -17.14 -2.38 7.71
N ILE A 242 -17.64 -2.09 6.51
CA ILE A 242 -18.99 -1.55 6.35
C ILE A 242 -20.06 -2.55 6.78
N GLU A 243 -20.99 -2.04 7.57
CA GLU A 243 -22.25 -2.70 7.92
C GLU A 243 -23.39 -1.90 7.27
N PRO A 244 -23.96 -2.39 6.15
CA PRO A 244 -24.95 -1.62 5.41
C PRO A 244 -26.27 -1.51 6.20
N VAL A 245 -26.69 -0.27 6.48
CA VAL A 245 -27.98 0.04 7.09
C VAL A 245 -28.80 0.86 6.11
N SER A 246 -29.95 0.32 5.71
CA SER A 246 -30.83 0.97 4.73
C SER A 246 -31.17 2.39 5.14
N GLY A 247 -30.98 3.34 4.23
CA GLY A 247 -31.26 4.76 4.47
C GLY A 247 -30.14 5.54 5.16
N GLN A 248 -28.99 4.91 5.46
CA GLN A 248 -27.90 5.54 6.19
C GLN A 248 -26.59 5.54 5.41
N VAL A 249 -25.94 6.70 5.36
CA VAL A 249 -24.58 6.85 4.85
C VAL A 249 -23.60 6.50 5.96
N ALA A 250 -22.81 5.43 5.74
CA ALA A 250 -21.79 4.94 6.67
C ALA A 250 -20.38 5.40 6.27
N ALA A 251 -20.12 5.61 4.98
CA ALA A 251 -18.82 6.07 4.50
C ALA A 251 -18.96 7.30 3.61
N LEU A 252 -18.06 8.28 3.81
CA LEU A 252 -17.96 9.49 3.00
C LEU A 252 -16.54 9.63 2.47
N VAL A 253 -16.40 9.71 1.14
CA VAL A 253 -15.14 9.96 0.44
C VAL A 253 -15.21 11.32 -0.25
N LEU A 254 -14.28 12.20 0.07
CA LEU A 254 -14.10 13.46 -0.63
C LEU A 254 -12.83 13.45 -1.48
N CYS A 255 -12.91 14.05 -2.66
CA CYS A 255 -11.75 14.26 -3.52
C CYS A 255 -11.87 15.58 -4.29
N HIS A 256 -10.75 16.04 -4.86
CA HIS A 256 -10.66 17.36 -5.48
C HIS A 256 -11.42 17.46 -6.82
N THR A 257 -11.29 16.46 -7.70
CA THR A 257 -11.86 16.50 -9.05
C THR A 257 -13.11 15.62 -9.19
N ARG A 258 -13.96 15.96 -10.15
CA ARG A 258 -15.21 15.24 -10.42
C ARG A 258 -14.96 13.88 -11.06
N GLU A 259 -13.91 13.81 -11.87
CA GLU A 259 -13.48 12.60 -12.58
C GLU A 259 -12.89 11.59 -11.62
N LEU A 260 -12.09 12.05 -10.65
CA LEU A 260 -11.60 11.20 -9.56
C LEU A 260 -12.76 10.68 -8.72
N ALA A 261 -13.76 11.52 -8.40
CA ALA A 261 -14.94 11.07 -7.66
C ALA A 261 -15.70 9.97 -8.41
N TYR A 262 -15.89 10.15 -9.72
CA TYR A 262 -16.52 9.14 -10.57
C TYR A 262 -15.71 7.83 -10.61
N GLN A 263 -14.39 7.93 -10.72
CA GLN A 263 -13.51 6.77 -10.72
C GLN A 263 -13.54 6.02 -9.38
N ILE A 264 -13.43 6.73 -8.25
CA ILE A 264 -13.51 6.12 -6.92
C ILE A 264 -14.87 5.42 -6.74
N CYS A 265 -15.97 6.01 -7.20
CA CYS A 265 -17.29 5.38 -7.16
C CYS A 265 -17.29 4.03 -7.91
N ASN A 266 -16.76 4.01 -9.14
CA ASN A 266 -16.65 2.78 -9.93
C ASN A 266 -15.73 1.73 -9.27
N GLU A 267 -14.69 2.16 -8.55
CA GLU A 267 -13.82 1.25 -7.79
C GLU A 267 -14.59 0.59 -6.64
N PHE A 268 -15.40 1.35 -5.91
CA PHE A 268 -16.30 0.78 -4.91
C PHE A 268 -17.27 -0.21 -5.54
N GLU A 269 -17.94 0.14 -6.65
CA GLU A 269 -18.86 -0.76 -7.37
C GLU A 269 -18.16 -2.05 -7.81
N ARG A 270 -16.95 -1.95 -8.36
CA ARG A 270 -16.13 -3.09 -8.79
C ARG A 270 -15.84 -4.03 -7.63
N PHE A 271 -15.30 -3.51 -6.52
CA PHE A 271 -14.96 -4.34 -5.36
C PHE A 271 -16.18 -4.78 -4.55
N SER A 272 -17.34 -4.11 -4.68
CA SER A 272 -18.59 -4.51 -4.04
C SER A 272 -19.47 -5.41 -4.91
N THR A 273 -18.98 -5.91 -6.05
CA THR A 273 -19.75 -6.77 -6.98
C THR A 273 -20.45 -7.95 -6.27
N TYR A 274 -19.79 -8.53 -5.27
CA TYR A 274 -20.31 -9.66 -4.49
C TYR A 274 -20.93 -9.25 -3.14
N LEU A 275 -21.19 -7.97 -2.92
CA LEU A 275 -21.83 -7.40 -1.73
C LEU A 275 -23.16 -6.72 -2.14
N PRO A 276 -24.23 -7.49 -2.39
CA PRO A 276 -25.46 -6.99 -3.03
C PRO A 276 -26.20 -5.93 -2.21
N ASP A 277 -25.98 -5.88 -0.90
CA ASP A 277 -26.59 -4.89 -0.02
C ASP A 277 -25.85 -3.56 -0.03
N VAL A 278 -24.62 -3.49 -0.56
CA VAL A 278 -23.84 -2.25 -0.59
C VAL A 278 -24.32 -1.37 -1.74
N LYS A 279 -24.58 -0.10 -1.43
CA LYS A 279 -25.02 0.91 -2.40
C LYS A 279 -24.04 2.07 -2.36
N VAL A 280 -23.60 2.51 -3.53
CA VAL A 280 -22.61 3.57 -3.69
C VAL A 280 -23.23 4.64 -4.58
N ALA A 281 -23.00 5.92 -4.29
CA ALA A 281 -23.34 6.99 -5.21
C ALA A 281 -22.29 8.09 -5.21
N VAL A 282 -22.20 8.78 -6.35
CA VAL A 282 -21.28 9.89 -6.56
C VAL A 282 -22.01 11.23 -6.69
N PHE A 283 -21.51 12.27 -6.02
CA PHE A 283 -22.09 13.62 -6.10
C PHE A 283 -21.03 14.70 -6.37
N TYR A 284 -21.17 15.37 -7.51
CA TYR A 284 -20.31 16.50 -7.90
C TYR A 284 -21.09 17.63 -8.57
N GLY A 285 -20.44 18.80 -8.72
CA GLY A 285 -20.99 19.96 -9.43
C GLY A 285 -21.21 19.73 -10.94
N GLY A 286 -22.05 20.55 -11.57
CA GLY A 286 -22.34 20.46 -13.02
C GLY A 286 -23.52 19.57 -13.40
N VAL A 287 -24.03 18.76 -12.46
CA VAL A 287 -25.30 18.03 -12.59
C VAL A 287 -26.40 18.77 -11.83
N ASN A 288 -27.63 18.78 -12.33
CA ASN A 288 -28.77 19.38 -11.63
C ASN A 288 -28.91 18.76 -10.23
N ILE A 289 -28.87 19.59 -9.18
CA ILE A 289 -28.90 19.13 -7.79
C ILE A 289 -30.17 18.35 -7.46
N LYS A 290 -31.29 18.64 -8.14
CA LYS A 290 -32.56 17.92 -7.93
C LYS A 290 -32.42 16.42 -8.17
N ILE A 291 -31.62 16.02 -9.18
CA ILE A 291 -31.33 14.61 -9.46
C ILE A 291 -30.67 13.94 -8.25
N HIS A 292 -29.74 14.64 -7.58
CA HIS A 292 -29.07 14.12 -6.39
C HIS A 292 -30.02 14.05 -5.18
N LYS A 293 -30.88 15.06 -5.01
CA LYS A 293 -31.89 15.08 -3.94
C LYS A 293 -32.90 13.93 -4.11
N ASP A 294 -33.37 13.71 -5.34
CA ASP A 294 -34.30 12.63 -5.66
C ASP A 294 -33.64 11.25 -5.44
N LEU A 295 -32.36 11.09 -5.81
CA LEU A 295 -31.59 9.87 -5.51
C LEU A 295 -31.49 9.63 -4.00
N LEU A 296 -31.06 10.63 -3.22
CA LEU A 296 -30.91 10.50 -1.77
C LEU A 296 -32.25 10.19 -1.07
N LYS A 297 -33.35 10.75 -1.56
CA LYS A 297 -34.69 10.53 -1.01
C LYS A 297 -35.21 9.12 -1.29
N ASN A 298 -34.99 8.62 -2.50
CA ASN A 298 -35.57 7.34 -2.94
C ASN A 298 -34.64 6.15 -2.66
N GLU A 299 -33.34 6.33 -2.84
CA GLU A 299 -32.32 5.28 -2.82
C GLU A 299 -31.04 5.79 -2.14
N CYS A 300 -31.16 6.17 -0.86
CA CYS A 300 -30.01 6.61 -0.07
C CYS A 300 -28.89 5.55 -0.06
N PRO A 301 -27.66 5.89 -0.50
CA PRO A 301 -26.54 4.96 -0.56
C PRO A 301 -25.89 4.76 0.82
N HIS A 302 -25.13 3.67 0.96
CA HIS A 302 -24.32 3.41 2.14
C HIS A 302 -22.95 4.12 2.07
N ILE A 303 -22.43 4.28 0.85
CA ILE A 303 -21.16 4.92 0.55
C ILE A 303 -21.40 6.11 -0.36
N VAL A 304 -20.94 7.28 0.06
CA VAL A 304 -21.02 8.51 -0.72
C VAL A 304 -19.63 8.96 -1.14
N VAL A 305 -19.44 9.18 -2.43
CA VAL A 305 -18.21 9.75 -3.00
C VAL A 305 -18.54 11.12 -3.59
N GLY A 306 -17.72 12.15 -3.41
CA GLY A 306 -18.03 13.43 -4.04
C GLY A 306 -17.03 14.55 -3.87
N THR A 307 -17.32 15.65 -4.55
CA THR A 307 -16.54 16.90 -4.41
C THR A 307 -17.09 17.75 -3.25
N PRO A 308 -16.25 18.41 -2.44
CA PRO A 308 -16.68 19.13 -1.23
C PRO A 308 -17.87 20.06 -1.43
N GLY A 309 -17.84 20.94 -2.44
CA GLY A 309 -18.93 21.92 -2.64
C GLY A 309 -20.32 21.30 -2.87
N ARG A 310 -20.41 20.17 -3.60
CA ARG A 310 -21.70 19.47 -3.81
C ARG A 310 -22.16 18.75 -2.55
N ILE A 311 -21.24 18.07 -1.86
CA ILE A 311 -21.55 17.35 -0.62
C ILE A 311 -22.02 18.33 0.45
N LEU A 312 -21.33 19.45 0.61
CA LEU A 312 -21.70 20.49 1.57
C LEU A 312 -23.10 21.06 1.27
N SER A 313 -23.40 21.35 0.01
CA SER A 313 -24.73 21.84 -0.38
C SER A 313 -25.84 20.86 -0.01
N LEU A 314 -25.66 19.56 -0.28
CA LEU A 314 -26.65 18.53 0.05
C LEU A 314 -26.79 18.33 1.57
N ALA A 315 -25.68 18.42 2.31
CA ALA A 315 -25.69 18.29 3.77
C ALA A 315 -26.35 19.49 4.46
N ARG A 316 -26.08 20.72 3.99
CA ARG A 316 -26.70 21.96 4.51
C ARG A 316 -28.21 21.98 4.29
N ASP A 317 -28.65 21.54 3.12
CA ASP A 317 -30.08 21.44 2.78
C ASP A 317 -30.79 20.27 3.48
N LYS A 318 -30.04 19.46 4.25
CA LYS A 318 -30.51 18.27 4.98
C LYS A 318 -31.02 17.14 4.09
N ASP A 319 -30.73 17.18 2.79
CA ASP A 319 -30.99 16.07 1.87
C ASP A 319 -30.00 14.91 2.11
N LEU A 320 -28.77 15.22 2.53
CA LEU A 320 -27.73 14.23 2.86
C LEU A 320 -27.48 14.17 4.38
N GLY A 321 -27.88 13.07 5.00
CA GLY A 321 -27.63 12.82 6.42
C GLY A 321 -26.23 12.27 6.68
N LEU A 322 -25.39 13.02 7.41
CA LEU A 322 -24.00 12.64 7.71
C LEU A 322 -23.78 12.11 9.14
N LYS A 323 -24.85 11.95 9.92
CA LYS A 323 -24.79 11.61 11.35
C LYS A 323 -24.35 10.18 11.65
N ASN A 324 -24.33 9.30 10.65
CA ASN A 324 -23.97 7.88 10.80
C ASN A 324 -22.64 7.53 10.12
N VAL A 325 -21.90 8.55 9.65
CA VAL A 325 -20.60 8.34 8.98
C VAL A 325 -19.60 7.78 9.99
N ARG A 326 -19.12 6.57 9.73
CA ARG A 326 -18.07 5.86 10.47
C ARG A 326 -16.72 5.87 9.76
N HIS A 327 -16.70 6.11 8.45
CA HIS A 327 -15.48 6.22 7.67
C HIS A 327 -15.48 7.56 6.91
N PHE A 328 -14.48 8.41 7.18
CA PHE A 328 -14.29 9.69 6.53
C PHE A 328 -12.95 9.71 5.78
N ILE A 329 -13.00 9.70 4.45
CA ILE A 329 -11.83 9.55 3.60
C ILE A 329 -11.60 10.84 2.78
N LEU A 330 -10.35 11.31 2.73
CA LEU A 330 -9.91 12.35 1.80
C LEU A 330 -8.85 11.80 0.84
N ASP A 331 -9.12 11.82 -0.47
CA ASP A 331 -8.12 11.53 -1.50
C ASP A 331 -7.68 12.82 -2.22
N GLU A 332 -6.40 12.91 -2.57
CA GLU A 332 -5.72 14.18 -2.93
C GLU A 332 -5.93 15.28 -1.88
N CYS A 333 -5.72 14.93 -0.61
CA CYS A 333 -6.00 15.81 0.53
C CYS A 333 -5.16 17.08 0.55
N ASP A 334 -3.97 17.07 -0.04
CA ASP A 334 -3.12 18.26 -0.22
C ASP A 334 -3.86 19.36 -0.98
N LYS A 335 -4.47 19.04 -2.12
CA LYS A 335 -5.20 20.04 -2.93
C LYS A 335 -6.48 20.51 -2.27
N MET A 336 -7.18 19.62 -1.58
CA MET A 336 -8.40 20.00 -0.88
C MET A 336 -8.12 20.90 0.32
N LEU A 337 -6.98 20.72 0.99
CA LEU A 337 -6.65 21.43 2.22
C LEU A 337 -5.72 22.64 2.01
N GLU A 338 -5.06 22.76 0.86
CA GLU A 338 -4.23 23.92 0.48
C GLU A 338 -5.09 25.17 0.24
N SER A 339 -6.17 25.05 -0.55
CA SER A 339 -7.06 26.19 -0.81
C SER A 339 -7.98 26.49 0.38
N LEU A 340 -8.01 27.76 0.81
CA LEU A 340 -8.79 28.18 1.98
C LEU A 340 -10.29 27.89 1.85
N ASP A 341 -10.87 28.13 0.67
CA ASP A 341 -12.30 27.95 0.44
C ASP A 341 -12.69 26.47 0.49
N MET A 342 -11.95 25.60 -0.21
CA MET A 342 -12.23 24.16 -0.19
C MET A 342 -11.95 23.55 1.19
N ARG A 343 -10.90 24.02 1.88
CA ARG A 343 -10.60 23.59 3.25
C ARG A 343 -11.74 23.92 4.21
N ARG A 344 -12.35 25.11 4.09
CA ARG A 344 -13.52 25.50 4.91
C ARG A 344 -14.69 24.57 4.66
N ASP A 345 -14.97 24.27 3.39
CA ASP A 345 -16.05 23.34 3.02
C ASP A 345 -15.82 21.95 3.62
N VAL A 346 -14.61 21.40 3.49
CA VAL A 346 -14.23 20.09 4.07
C VAL A 346 -14.35 20.09 5.59
N GLN A 347 -13.90 21.15 6.26
CA GLN A 347 -14.01 21.27 7.72
C GLN A 347 -15.46 21.36 8.18
N GLU A 348 -16.33 22.03 7.42
CA GLU A 348 -17.75 22.11 7.76
C GLU A 348 -18.45 20.77 7.58
N ILE A 349 -18.19 20.06 6.48
CA ILE A 349 -18.67 18.69 6.27
C ILE A 349 -18.20 17.79 7.41
N PHE A 350 -16.91 17.86 7.78
CA PHE A 350 -16.35 17.05 8.86
C PHE A 350 -17.07 17.27 10.20
N LYS A 351 -17.42 18.51 10.55
CA LYS A 351 -18.18 18.85 11.76
C LYS A 351 -19.63 18.33 11.75
N MET A 352 -20.19 18.03 10.58
CA MET A 352 -21.53 17.43 10.46
C MET A 352 -21.52 15.90 10.67
N THR A 353 -20.34 15.28 10.75
CA THR A 353 -20.15 13.85 11.01
C THR A 353 -19.90 13.57 12.50
N PRO A 354 -20.09 12.32 12.98
CA PRO A 354 -19.71 11.92 14.34
C PRO A 354 -18.25 12.25 14.69
N HIS A 355 -17.98 12.49 15.96
CA HIS A 355 -16.60 12.64 16.44
C HIS A 355 -15.84 11.31 16.37
N ASP A 356 -16.50 10.22 16.78
CA ASP A 356 -15.97 8.86 16.79
C ASP A 356 -16.21 8.17 15.43
N LYS A 357 -15.18 8.21 14.58
CA LYS A 357 -15.14 7.66 13.23
C LYS A 357 -13.68 7.48 12.80
N GLN A 358 -13.43 6.54 11.90
CA GLN A 358 -12.14 6.39 11.25
C GLN A 358 -11.93 7.49 10.21
N VAL A 359 -10.75 8.10 10.21
CA VAL A 359 -10.32 9.13 9.25
C VAL A 359 -9.10 8.65 8.49
N MET A 360 -9.22 8.60 7.15
CA MET A 360 -8.11 8.24 6.28
C MET A 360 -7.83 9.36 5.28
N MET A 361 -6.55 9.70 5.07
CA MET A 361 -6.13 10.72 4.11
C MET A 361 -5.01 10.21 3.22
N PHE A 362 -5.17 10.44 1.91
CA PHE A 362 -4.24 10.00 0.89
C PHE A 362 -3.81 11.16 0.02
N SER A 363 -2.51 11.22 -0.30
CA SER A 363 -2.00 12.10 -1.35
C SER A 363 -0.70 11.54 -1.96
N ALA A 364 -0.36 12.00 -3.17
CA ALA A 364 0.96 11.77 -3.73
C ALA A 364 2.02 12.73 -3.16
N THR A 365 1.59 13.89 -2.68
CA THR A 365 2.47 14.99 -2.29
C THR A 365 1.98 15.57 -0.97
N LEU A 366 2.71 15.35 0.13
CA LEU A 366 2.41 15.94 1.43
C LEU A 366 3.57 16.79 1.93
N SER A 367 3.46 18.11 1.72
CA SER A 367 4.43 19.08 2.24
C SER A 367 4.46 19.09 3.78
N LYS A 368 5.59 19.52 4.35
CA LYS A 368 5.74 19.68 5.81
C LYS A 368 4.71 20.64 6.41
N GLU A 369 4.19 21.57 5.62
CA GLU A 369 3.17 22.54 6.03
C GLU A 369 1.75 21.95 6.07
N ILE A 370 1.42 21.01 5.18
CA ILE A 370 0.08 20.41 5.12
C ILE A 370 -0.10 19.26 6.11
N ARG A 371 0.97 18.53 6.46
CA ARG A 371 0.91 17.41 7.42
C ARG A 371 0.25 17.80 8.77
N PRO A 372 0.61 18.92 9.43
CA PRO A 372 -0.07 19.37 10.65
C PRO A 372 -1.55 19.72 10.45
N VAL A 373 -1.95 20.14 9.24
CA VAL A 373 -3.35 20.41 8.93
C VAL A 373 -4.14 19.10 8.85
N CYS A 374 -3.60 18.07 8.19
CA CYS A 374 -4.21 16.75 8.10
C CYS A 374 -4.39 16.11 9.48
N LYS A 375 -3.34 16.15 10.32
CA LYS A 375 -3.38 15.58 11.68
C LYS A 375 -4.47 16.16 12.59
N LYS A 376 -4.96 17.38 12.33
CA LYS A 376 -6.06 17.99 13.10
C LYS A 376 -7.41 17.29 12.91
N PHE A 377 -7.55 16.46 11.88
CA PHE A 377 -8.75 15.68 11.63
C PHE A 377 -8.69 14.28 12.24
N MET A 378 -7.52 13.85 12.74
CA MET A 378 -7.23 12.48 13.12
C MET A 378 -6.91 12.34 14.60
N LEU A 379 -7.05 11.13 15.12
CA LEU A 379 -6.62 10.75 16.47
C LEU A 379 -5.53 9.67 16.37
N ASP A 380 -4.29 10.04 16.68
CA ASP A 380 -3.11 9.15 16.67
C ASP A 380 -3.00 8.29 15.39
N PRO A 381 -2.92 8.92 14.20
CA PRO A 381 -2.96 8.18 12.95
C PRO A 381 -1.70 7.36 12.71
N MET A 382 -1.87 6.22 12.03
CA MET A 382 -0.75 5.56 11.36
C MET A 382 -0.22 6.51 10.28
N GLU A 383 1.07 6.84 10.35
CA GLU A 383 1.72 7.71 9.40
C GLU A 383 2.61 6.89 8.46
N ILE A 384 2.19 6.81 7.19
CA ILE A 384 3.00 6.24 6.13
C ILE A 384 3.43 7.38 5.24
N TYR A 385 4.72 7.70 5.30
CA TYR A 385 5.34 8.60 4.34
C TYR A 385 6.26 7.78 3.45
N VAL A 386 6.26 8.06 2.15
CA VAL A 386 7.42 7.70 1.33
C VAL A 386 8.60 8.45 1.96
N ASP A 387 9.56 7.70 2.51
CA ASP A 387 10.74 8.26 3.15
C ASP A 387 11.32 9.37 2.27
N ASP A 388 11.63 10.52 2.85
CA ASP A 388 12.30 11.61 2.12
C ASP A 388 13.63 11.12 1.51
N GLU A 389 14.22 10.04 2.07
CA GLU A 389 15.39 9.31 1.54
C GLU A 389 15.04 8.18 0.56
N ALA A 390 13.85 7.57 0.66
CA ALA A 390 13.32 6.60 -0.30
C ALA A 390 12.67 7.32 -1.48
N LYS A 391 13.52 8.06 -2.19
CA LYS A 391 13.38 8.61 -3.55
C LYS A 391 11.97 8.51 -4.16
N LEU A 392 11.37 9.66 -4.45
CA LEU A 392 10.24 9.82 -5.37
C LEU A 392 10.60 9.49 -6.84
N THR A 393 11.50 8.54 -7.05
CA THR A 393 11.91 8.03 -8.36
C THR A 393 10.73 7.36 -9.04
N LEU A 394 10.42 7.84 -10.24
CA LEU A 394 9.46 7.25 -11.17
C LEU A 394 10.08 5.98 -11.79
N HIS A 395 10.23 4.93 -10.98
CA HIS A 395 10.78 3.64 -11.43
C HIS A 395 9.94 3.10 -12.60
N GLY A 396 10.59 2.70 -13.70
CA GLY A 396 9.91 2.24 -14.91
C GLY A 396 9.52 3.34 -15.89
N LEU A 397 9.69 4.62 -15.54
CA LEU A 397 9.43 5.75 -16.44
C LEU A 397 10.74 6.31 -17.02
N VAL A 398 10.88 6.20 -18.33
CA VAL A 398 11.93 6.90 -19.09
C VAL A 398 11.49 8.34 -19.29
N GLN A 399 12.36 9.29 -18.98
CA GLN A 399 12.03 10.72 -19.01
C GLN A 399 13.03 11.47 -19.87
N HIS A 400 12.50 12.26 -20.82
CA HIS A 400 13.29 13.10 -21.70
C HIS A 400 12.70 14.50 -21.82
N TYR A 401 13.56 15.45 -22.19
CA TYR A 401 13.13 16.77 -22.62
C TYR A 401 13.61 17.10 -24.03
N ILE A 402 12.96 18.06 -24.68
CA ILE A 402 13.40 18.63 -25.95
C ILE A 402 13.40 20.15 -25.80
N LYS A 403 14.49 20.81 -26.21
CA LYS A 403 14.54 22.27 -26.32
C LYS A 403 14.12 22.68 -27.72
N LEU A 404 13.09 23.52 -27.82
CA LEU A 404 12.57 23.99 -29.09
C LEU A 404 11.78 25.28 -28.92
N THR A 405 11.58 26.03 -29.99
CA THR A 405 10.71 27.22 -29.99
C THR A 405 9.23 26.83 -30.03
N GLU A 406 8.33 27.74 -29.63
CA GLU A 406 6.87 27.50 -29.70
C GLU A 406 6.39 27.16 -31.12
N LEU A 407 7.03 27.71 -32.16
CA LEU A 407 6.67 27.46 -33.56
C LEU A 407 7.01 26.03 -34.02
N GLU A 408 8.01 25.41 -33.38
CA GLU A 408 8.50 24.07 -33.74
C GLU A 408 7.69 22.97 -33.06
N LYS A 409 6.90 23.28 -32.02
CA LYS A 409 6.22 22.28 -31.19
C LYS A 409 5.27 21.37 -31.98
N ASN A 410 4.46 21.94 -32.87
CA ASN A 410 3.53 21.16 -33.69
C ASN A 410 4.26 20.18 -34.60
N ARG A 411 5.30 20.65 -35.30
CA ARG A 411 6.11 19.81 -36.18
C ARG A 411 6.79 18.69 -35.39
N LYS A 412 7.44 19.04 -34.29
CA LYS A 412 8.15 18.07 -33.45
C LYS A 412 7.19 17.04 -32.84
N LEU A 413 5.99 17.46 -32.44
CA LEU A 413 4.97 16.54 -31.94
C LEU A 413 4.55 15.52 -33.01
N ASN A 414 4.28 15.97 -34.23
CA ASN A 414 3.93 15.05 -35.33
C ASN A 414 5.08 14.06 -35.60
N ASP A 415 6.31 14.56 -35.69
CA ASP A 415 7.50 13.72 -35.87
C ASP A 415 7.62 12.65 -34.76
N LEU A 416 7.29 13.00 -33.51
CA LEU A 416 7.29 12.06 -32.38
C LEU A 416 6.15 11.05 -32.46
N LEU A 417 4.94 11.47 -32.86
CA LEU A 417 3.80 10.57 -32.98
C LEU A 417 3.95 9.58 -34.14
N ASP A 418 4.70 9.94 -35.20
CA ASP A 418 5.03 9.04 -36.29
C ASP A 418 6.18 8.08 -35.92
N ALA A 419 7.15 8.53 -35.13
CA ALA A 419 8.35 7.75 -34.81
C ALA A 419 8.20 6.82 -33.60
N LEU A 420 7.32 7.13 -32.65
CA LEU A 420 7.18 6.37 -31.40
C LEU A 420 6.06 5.33 -31.47
N ASP A 421 6.31 4.13 -30.97
CA ASP A 421 5.31 3.09 -30.82
C ASP A 421 4.53 3.26 -29.51
N PHE A 422 3.24 3.60 -29.58
CA PHE A 422 2.41 3.77 -28.39
C PHE A 422 1.10 3.01 -28.42
N ASN A 423 0.59 2.60 -27.27
CA ASN A 423 -0.79 2.13 -27.16
C ASN A 423 -1.72 3.34 -27.13
N GLN A 424 -1.53 4.20 -26.11
CA GLN A 424 -2.21 5.48 -25.97
C GLN A 424 -1.26 6.56 -25.47
N VAL A 425 -1.47 7.80 -25.93
CA VAL A 425 -0.69 8.98 -25.57
C VAL A 425 -1.60 10.01 -24.91
N VAL A 426 -1.10 10.62 -23.83
CA VAL A 426 -1.71 11.82 -23.23
C VAL A 426 -0.80 13.02 -23.47
N ILE A 427 -1.36 14.09 -24.02
CA ILE A 427 -0.67 15.33 -24.35
C ILE A 427 -1.23 16.44 -23.46
N PHE A 428 -0.38 17.01 -22.61
CA PHE A 428 -0.75 18.08 -21.70
C PHE A 428 -0.44 19.46 -22.25
N VAL A 429 -1.43 20.34 -22.21
CA VAL A 429 -1.34 21.74 -22.65
C VAL A 429 -1.82 22.69 -21.55
N LYS A 430 -1.36 23.95 -21.59
CA LYS A 430 -1.61 24.93 -20.53
C LYS A 430 -2.98 25.62 -20.57
N SER A 431 -3.71 25.53 -21.69
CA SER A 431 -4.99 26.25 -21.83
C SER A 431 -6.05 25.52 -22.65
N VAL A 432 -7.32 25.86 -22.39
CA VAL A 432 -8.49 25.32 -23.09
C VAL A 432 -8.41 25.57 -24.60
N SER A 433 -8.05 26.80 -24.99
CA SER A 433 -7.92 27.18 -26.40
C SER A 433 -6.85 26.35 -27.12
N ARG A 434 -5.69 26.16 -26.48
CA ARG A 434 -4.61 25.32 -27.04
C ARG A 434 -5.02 23.86 -27.15
N ALA A 435 -5.78 23.35 -26.18
CA ALA A 435 -6.26 21.97 -26.20
C ALA A 435 -7.20 21.72 -27.39
N ALA A 436 -8.12 22.66 -27.64
CA ALA A 436 -9.04 22.59 -28.77
C ALA A 436 -8.31 22.71 -30.12
N GLU A 437 -7.40 23.67 -30.26
CA GLU A 437 -6.67 23.90 -31.51
C GLU A 437 -5.71 22.76 -31.83
N LEU A 438 -4.96 22.27 -30.84
CA LEU A 438 -4.06 21.14 -31.03
C LEU A 438 -4.82 19.86 -31.41
N ASN A 439 -5.96 19.60 -30.76
CA ASN A 439 -6.79 18.46 -31.12
C ASN A 439 -7.33 18.57 -32.55
N LYS A 440 -7.74 19.77 -32.99
CA LYS A 440 -8.18 20.00 -34.36
C LYS A 440 -7.05 19.71 -35.36
N LEU A 441 -5.86 20.24 -35.10
CA LEU A 441 -4.67 20.02 -35.93
C LEU A 441 -4.31 18.53 -36.04
N LEU A 442 -4.32 17.81 -34.92
CA LEU A 442 -4.03 16.36 -34.89
C LEU A 442 -5.04 15.58 -35.74
N VAL A 443 -6.34 15.87 -35.60
CA VAL A 443 -7.39 15.24 -36.40
C VAL A 443 -7.21 15.55 -37.90
N GLU A 444 -6.86 16.79 -38.26
CA GLU A 444 -6.57 17.17 -39.65
C GLU A 444 -5.31 16.47 -40.20
N CYS A 445 -4.34 16.17 -39.35
CA CYS A 445 -3.15 15.38 -39.68
C CYS A 445 -3.39 13.86 -39.65
N ASN A 446 -4.65 13.41 -39.63
CA ASN A 446 -5.05 11.99 -39.53
C ASN A 446 -4.59 11.26 -38.24
N PHE A 447 -4.28 12.00 -37.17
CA PHE A 447 -4.10 11.44 -35.83
C PHE A 447 -5.43 11.47 -35.08
N PRO A 448 -6.11 10.32 -34.85
CA PRO A 448 -7.40 10.31 -34.19
C PRO A 448 -7.24 10.65 -32.70
N SER A 449 -7.48 11.92 -32.36
CA SER A 449 -7.40 12.44 -31.01
C SER A 449 -8.76 12.84 -30.44
N ILE A 450 -8.83 12.93 -29.11
CA ILE A 450 -9.90 13.58 -28.37
C ILE A 450 -9.31 14.68 -27.49
N CYS A 451 -10.17 15.61 -27.10
CA CYS A 451 -9.80 16.67 -26.17
C CYS A 451 -10.66 16.65 -24.91
N ILE A 452 -10.06 16.86 -23.73
CA ILE A 452 -10.76 17.07 -22.46
C ILE A 452 -10.21 18.32 -21.77
N HIS A 453 -11.06 19.30 -21.52
CA HIS A 453 -10.68 20.55 -20.87
C HIS A 453 -11.85 21.16 -20.08
N SER A 454 -11.59 22.20 -19.27
CA SER A 454 -12.57 22.79 -18.35
C SER A 454 -13.74 23.52 -19.04
N GLY A 455 -13.60 23.91 -20.31
CA GLY A 455 -14.68 24.53 -21.10
C GLY A 455 -15.78 23.57 -21.59
N MET A 456 -15.67 22.27 -21.32
CA MET A 456 -16.66 21.27 -21.73
C MET A 456 -17.70 21.01 -20.64
N SER A 457 -18.88 20.55 -21.05
CA SER A 457 -19.88 20.05 -20.10
C SER A 457 -19.37 18.80 -19.38
N GLN A 458 -19.87 18.55 -18.16
CA GLN A 458 -19.45 17.40 -17.38
C GLN A 458 -19.78 16.07 -18.07
N GLU A 459 -20.96 16.00 -18.68
CA GLU A 459 -21.43 14.83 -19.42
C GLU A 459 -20.51 14.50 -20.60
N GLU A 460 -20.11 15.53 -21.36
CA GLU A 460 -19.23 15.37 -22.50
C GLU A 460 -17.83 14.92 -22.06
N ARG A 461 -17.29 15.50 -20.98
CA ARG A 461 -15.99 15.09 -20.42
C ARG A 461 -15.98 13.61 -20.01
N LEU A 462 -17.02 13.17 -19.31
CA LEU A 462 -17.16 11.77 -18.89
C LEU A 462 -17.32 10.84 -20.10
N THR A 463 -18.10 11.24 -21.10
CA THR A 463 -18.30 10.46 -22.33
C THR A 463 -16.99 10.30 -23.11
N ARG A 464 -16.24 11.38 -23.32
CA ARG A 464 -14.94 11.31 -24.01
C ARG A 464 -13.90 10.54 -23.20
N TYR A 465 -13.92 10.68 -21.88
CA TYR A 465 -13.05 9.92 -20.98
C TYR A 465 -13.31 8.42 -21.08
N LYS A 466 -14.58 7.99 -21.02
CA LYS A 466 -14.96 6.58 -21.19
C LYS A 466 -14.50 6.02 -22.53
N GLY A 467 -14.76 6.76 -23.62
CA GLY A 467 -14.32 6.36 -24.95
C GLY A 467 -12.80 6.25 -25.07
N PHE A 468 -12.04 7.11 -24.38
CA PHE A 468 -10.58 6.96 -24.31
C PHE A 468 -10.18 5.69 -23.56
N LYS A 469 -10.76 5.46 -22.39
CA LYS A 469 -10.47 4.28 -21.55
C LYS A 469 -10.75 2.97 -22.29
N GLU A 470 -11.81 2.94 -23.09
CA GLU A 470 -12.20 1.79 -23.93
C GLU A 470 -11.28 1.60 -25.16
N GLY A 471 -10.41 2.56 -25.46
CA GLY A 471 -9.47 2.50 -26.58
C GLY A 471 -10.06 2.95 -27.92
N LEU A 472 -11.20 3.65 -27.94
CA LEU A 472 -11.81 4.18 -29.17
C LEU A 472 -10.89 5.16 -29.90
N LYS A 473 -10.06 5.87 -29.14
CA LYS A 473 -9.06 6.83 -29.63
C LYS A 473 -7.75 6.64 -28.88
N ARG A 474 -6.63 6.79 -29.58
CA ARG A 474 -5.29 6.55 -29.01
C ARG A 474 -4.64 7.80 -28.45
N ILE A 475 -5.10 9.00 -28.82
CA ILE A 475 -4.49 10.26 -28.37
C ILE A 475 -5.50 11.09 -27.58
N LEU A 476 -5.11 11.55 -26.39
CA LEU A 476 -5.87 12.48 -25.56
C LEU A 476 -5.08 13.78 -25.37
N VAL A 477 -5.66 14.90 -25.82
CA VAL A 477 -5.16 16.24 -25.51
C VAL A 477 -5.92 16.79 -24.31
N ALA A 478 -5.22 17.19 -23.25
CA ALA A 478 -5.87 17.66 -22.04
C ALA A 478 -5.13 18.81 -21.34
N THR A 479 -5.88 19.58 -20.56
CA THR A 479 -5.28 20.47 -19.54
C THR A 479 -5.04 19.70 -18.23
N ASP A 480 -4.45 20.37 -17.23
CA ASP A 480 -4.19 19.80 -15.89
C ASP A 480 -5.41 19.26 -15.15
N LEU A 481 -6.59 19.57 -15.66
CA LEU A 481 -7.85 18.97 -15.23
C LEU A 481 -7.83 17.43 -15.30
N VAL A 482 -7.04 16.86 -16.21
CA VAL A 482 -6.84 15.41 -16.38
C VAL A 482 -5.52 14.94 -15.75
N GLY A 483 -4.64 15.87 -15.37
CA GLY A 483 -3.32 15.54 -14.81
C GLY A 483 -3.39 14.82 -13.47
N ARG A 484 -4.50 14.97 -12.73
CA ARG A 484 -4.73 14.40 -11.40
C ARG A 484 -5.90 13.42 -11.39
N GLY A 485 -5.81 12.39 -10.56
CA GLY A 485 -6.87 11.41 -10.34
C GLY A 485 -7.29 10.50 -11.49
N ILE A 486 -6.90 10.74 -12.74
CA ILE A 486 -7.37 9.95 -13.89
C ILE A 486 -6.51 8.70 -14.15
N ASP A 487 -7.10 7.53 -14.02
CA ASP A 487 -6.44 6.24 -14.25
C ASP A 487 -6.71 5.66 -15.65
N ILE A 488 -5.66 5.61 -16.46
CA ILE A 488 -5.71 5.02 -17.80
C ILE A 488 -4.53 4.06 -17.94
N GLU A 489 -4.77 2.79 -17.66
CA GLU A 489 -3.77 1.70 -17.64
C GLU A 489 -3.02 1.53 -18.97
N ARG A 490 -3.68 1.84 -20.09
CA ARG A 490 -3.13 1.68 -21.45
C ARG A 490 -2.24 2.84 -21.92
N VAL A 491 -2.08 3.90 -21.11
CA VAL A 491 -1.21 5.02 -21.46
C VAL A 491 0.24 4.64 -21.18
N ASN A 492 1.03 4.55 -22.24
CA ASN A 492 2.46 4.28 -22.14
C ASN A 492 3.32 5.52 -22.47
N ILE A 493 2.74 6.57 -23.09
CA ILE A 493 3.46 7.82 -23.37
C ILE A 493 2.70 9.03 -22.82
N VAL A 494 3.42 9.91 -22.13
CA VAL A 494 2.96 11.24 -21.72
C VAL A 494 3.82 12.30 -22.40
N ILE A 495 3.19 13.28 -23.04
CA ILE A 495 3.88 14.42 -23.65
C ILE A 495 3.43 15.70 -22.94
N ASN A 496 4.36 16.37 -22.26
CA ASN A 496 4.16 17.74 -21.79
C ASN A 496 4.44 18.69 -22.95
N TYR A 497 3.42 18.96 -23.76
CA TYR A 497 3.50 19.91 -24.88
C TYR A 497 3.73 21.34 -24.38
N ASP A 498 3.07 21.67 -23.27
CA ASP A 498 3.40 22.85 -22.46
C ASP A 498 3.96 22.40 -21.11
N MET A 499 5.04 23.06 -20.67
CA MET A 499 5.65 22.82 -19.36
C MET A 499 4.60 22.98 -18.24
N PRO A 500 4.55 22.08 -17.25
CA PRO A 500 3.71 22.26 -16.07
C PRO A 500 4.17 23.46 -15.23
N ASP A 501 3.25 24.03 -14.44
CA ASP A 501 3.55 25.20 -13.60
C ASP A 501 4.43 24.88 -12.39
N SER A 502 4.55 23.60 -12.01
CA SER A 502 5.32 23.17 -10.85
C SER A 502 5.80 21.72 -10.96
N ALA A 503 6.83 21.39 -10.18
CA ALA A 503 7.36 20.03 -10.09
C ALA A 503 6.33 19.00 -9.59
N ASP A 504 5.41 19.40 -8.70
CA ASP A 504 4.30 18.55 -8.27
C ASP A 504 3.37 18.22 -9.44
N THR A 505 2.99 19.23 -10.21
CA THR A 505 2.12 19.05 -11.39
C THR A 505 2.78 18.15 -12.43
N TYR A 506 4.09 18.31 -12.65
CA TYR A 506 4.87 17.40 -13.47
C TYR A 506 4.71 15.94 -13.03
N LEU A 507 4.91 15.65 -11.73
CA LEU A 507 4.80 14.30 -11.17
C LEU A 507 3.41 13.68 -11.41
N HIS A 508 2.34 14.47 -11.25
CA HIS A 508 0.99 13.97 -11.49
C HIS A 508 0.70 13.67 -12.95
N ARG A 509 1.21 14.51 -13.87
CA ARG A 509 1.08 14.30 -15.33
C ARG A 509 1.84 13.06 -15.78
N VAL A 510 3.11 12.94 -15.41
CA VAL A 510 3.96 11.83 -15.89
C VAL A 510 3.64 10.51 -15.20
N GLY A 511 3.12 10.55 -13.97
CA GLY A 511 2.59 9.37 -13.26
C GLY A 511 1.33 8.75 -13.89
N ARG A 512 0.88 9.24 -15.05
CA ARG A 512 -0.13 8.58 -15.89
C ARG A 512 0.46 7.45 -16.73
N ALA A 513 1.74 7.50 -17.06
CA ALA A 513 2.47 6.41 -17.70
C ALA A 513 3.28 5.62 -16.66
N GLY A 514 3.58 4.35 -16.99
CA GLY A 514 4.42 3.49 -16.13
C GLY A 514 3.76 3.10 -14.80
N ARG A 515 2.44 2.88 -14.79
CA ARG A 515 1.69 2.46 -13.59
C ARG A 515 1.87 0.97 -13.30
N PHE A 516 1.77 0.56 -12.03
CA PHE A 516 1.87 -0.85 -11.62
C PHE A 516 3.16 -1.57 -12.10
N GLY A 517 4.29 -0.86 -12.15
CA GLY A 517 5.57 -1.43 -12.59
C GLY A 517 5.69 -1.61 -14.11
N THR A 518 4.72 -1.13 -14.89
CA THR A 518 4.85 -1.07 -16.35
C THR A 518 5.88 -0.04 -16.77
N LYS A 519 6.42 -0.19 -17.99
CA LYS A 519 7.31 0.79 -18.59
C LYS A 519 6.51 1.93 -19.20
N GLY A 520 7.05 3.14 -19.15
CA GLY A 520 6.45 4.31 -19.80
C GLY A 520 7.47 5.33 -20.25
N LEU A 521 7.04 6.27 -21.10
CA LEU A 521 7.85 7.37 -21.61
C LEU A 521 7.18 8.71 -21.27
N ALA A 522 7.96 9.64 -20.73
CA ALA A 522 7.56 11.04 -20.59
C ALA A 522 8.49 11.92 -21.42
N ILE A 523 7.92 12.75 -22.30
CA ILE A 523 8.66 13.74 -23.10
C ILE A 523 8.14 15.13 -22.75
N THR A 524 9.05 16.05 -22.47
CA THR A 524 8.69 17.43 -22.09
C THR A 524 9.29 18.46 -23.02
N PHE A 525 8.46 19.35 -23.55
CA PHE A 525 8.91 20.46 -24.39
C PHE A 525 9.32 21.65 -23.53
N VAL A 526 10.55 22.12 -23.75
CA VAL A 526 11.16 23.27 -23.07
C VAL A 526 11.32 24.38 -24.10
N SER A 527 10.55 25.45 -23.93
CA SER A 527 10.46 26.55 -24.91
C SER A 527 10.86 27.91 -24.39
N SER A 528 11.15 28.02 -23.09
CA SER A 528 11.50 29.26 -22.42
C SER A 528 12.50 29.03 -21.29
N ALA A 529 13.08 30.13 -20.79
CA ALA A 529 13.92 30.09 -19.59
C ALA A 529 13.14 29.60 -18.37
N SER A 530 11.90 30.07 -18.20
CA SER A 530 11.03 29.61 -17.11
C SER A 530 10.73 28.10 -17.20
N ASP A 531 10.58 27.55 -18.40
CA ASP A 531 10.39 26.11 -18.56
C ASP A 531 11.63 25.33 -18.10
N SER A 532 12.82 25.90 -18.35
CA SER A 532 14.10 25.31 -17.91
C SER A 532 14.23 25.36 -16.38
N ASP A 533 13.78 26.45 -15.75
CA ASP A 533 13.78 26.57 -14.29
C ASP A 533 12.88 25.52 -13.63
N VAL A 534 11.67 25.30 -14.15
CA VAL A 534 10.77 24.25 -13.65
C VAL A 534 11.36 22.87 -13.89
N LEU A 535 12.01 22.63 -15.03
CA LEU A 535 12.66 21.34 -15.32
C LEU A 535 13.78 21.08 -14.31
N ASN A 536 14.60 22.09 -14.00
CA ASN A 536 15.65 21.96 -12.99
C ASN A 536 15.08 21.68 -11.60
N GLN A 537 13.97 22.35 -11.23
CA GLN A 537 13.26 22.06 -9.98
C GLN A 537 12.75 20.61 -9.92
N VAL A 538 12.26 20.05 -11.03
CA VAL A 538 11.85 18.63 -11.13
C VAL A 538 13.05 17.71 -10.90
N GLN A 539 14.17 17.98 -11.57
CA GLN A 539 15.38 17.15 -11.47
C GLN A 539 15.95 17.16 -10.04
N GLU A 540 16.03 18.34 -9.42
CA GLU A 540 16.49 18.50 -8.03
C GLU A 540 15.55 17.81 -7.04
N ARG A 541 14.24 18.06 -7.18
CA ARG A 541 13.25 17.55 -6.21
C ARG A 541 13.09 16.04 -6.24
N PHE A 542 13.23 15.41 -7.40
CA PHE A 542 13.02 13.97 -7.55
C PHE A 542 14.34 13.19 -7.73
N GLU A 543 15.49 13.87 -7.67
CA GLU A 543 16.82 13.32 -7.94
C GLU A 543 16.88 12.50 -9.24
N VAL A 544 16.26 13.03 -10.30
CA VAL A 544 16.21 12.39 -11.62
C VAL A 544 17.00 13.21 -12.62
N ASP A 545 17.83 12.51 -13.42
CA ASP A 545 18.52 13.10 -14.56
C ASP A 545 17.63 12.96 -15.81
N ILE A 546 16.90 14.04 -16.15
CA ILE A 546 16.04 14.06 -17.33
C ILE A 546 16.91 14.49 -18.50
N LYS A 547 17.30 13.52 -19.34
CA LYS A 547 18.20 13.77 -20.45
C LYS A 547 17.48 14.36 -21.65
N GLU A 548 18.21 15.11 -22.47
CA GLU A 548 17.69 15.51 -23.77
C GLU A 548 17.34 14.27 -24.60
N LEU A 549 16.26 14.36 -25.39
CA LEU A 549 15.78 13.25 -26.20
C LEU A 549 16.86 12.84 -27.21
N PRO A 550 17.34 11.58 -27.18
CA PRO A 550 18.31 11.11 -28.17
C PRO A 550 17.65 10.98 -29.55
N GLU A 551 18.47 10.91 -30.61
CA GLU A 551 17.97 10.72 -31.99
C GLU A 551 17.23 9.39 -32.17
N GLN A 552 17.59 8.37 -31.38
CA GLN A 552 16.97 7.06 -31.39
C GLN A 552 16.63 6.63 -29.96
N ILE A 553 15.40 6.13 -29.78
CA ILE A 553 14.92 5.56 -28.53
C ILE A 553 14.48 4.14 -28.80
N ASP A 554 15.04 3.19 -28.06
CA ASP A 554 14.63 1.80 -28.13
C ASP A 554 13.23 1.63 -27.52
N THR A 555 12.28 1.15 -28.31
CA THR A 555 10.90 0.86 -27.91
C THR A 555 10.83 -0.07 -26.69
N ALA A 556 11.79 -0.98 -26.51
CA ALA A 556 11.82 -1.89 -25.35
C ALA A 556 12.06 -1.18 -24.02
N THR A 557 12.55 0.07 -24.03
CA THR A 557 12.79 0.86 -22.82
C THR A 557 11.51 1.45 -22.23
N TYR A 558 10.48 1.65 -23.04
CA TYR A 558 9.24 2.30 -22.62
C TYR A 558 7.96 1.55 -23.01
N SER A 559 8.09 0.42 -23.71
CA SER A 559 6.97 -0.45 -24.09
C SER A 559 7.32 -1.91 -23.79
N MET A 560 6.38 -2.63 -23.18
CA MET A 560 6.48 -4.09 -23.01
C MET A 560 5.95 -4.74 -24.29
N HIS A 561 6.77 -5.53 -25.00
CA HIS A 561 6.33 -6.21 -26.22
C HIS A 561 5.10 -7.09 -25.92
N SER A 562 4.11 -7.02 -26.82
CA SER A 562 2.75 -7.57 -26.77
C SER A 562 2.64 -9.10 -26.64
N ALA A 563 3.74 -9.84 -26.50
CA ALA A 563 3.70 -11.30 -26.34
C ALA A 563 3.24 -11.75 -24.94
N LEU A 564 3.26 -10.87 -23.93
CA LEU A 564 2.80 -11.20 -22.56
C LEU A 564 1.43 -10.60 -22.17
N VAL A 565 0.86 -9.70 -22.97
CA VAL A 565 -0.37 -8.95 -22.61
C VAL A 565 -1.66 -9.66 -23.04
N LEU A 566 -1.56 -10.88 -23.59
CA LEU A 566 -2.73 -11.70 -23.92
C LEU A 566 -3.21 -12.58 -22.74
N PHE A 567 -2.57 -12.50 -21.57
CA PHE A 567 -2.90 -13.30 -20.39
C PHE A 567 -2.91 -12.54 -19.05
N ILE A 568 -2.93 -11.20 -19.08
CA ILE A 568 -3.26 -10.34 -17.92
C ILE A 568 -4.48 -9.52 -18.35
#